data_AF-A0A6S6VJU6-F1
#
_entry.id   AF-A0A6S6VJU6-F1
#
_cell.length_a   1.000
_cell.length_b   1.000
_cell.length_c   1.000
_cell.angle_alpha   90.00
_cell.angle_beta   90.00
_cell.angle_gamma   90.00
#
_symmetry.space_group_name_H-M   'P 1'
#
loop_
_entity.id
_entity.type
_entity.pdbx_description
1 polymer ?
#
loop_
_entity_poly.entity_id
_entity_poly.type
_entity_poly.pdbx_seq_one_letter_code
_entity_poly.pdbx_strand_id
1 'polypeptide(L)'
;MLQPRLGMPLRRIFLNTSPICLSCQTRLAIPSIAQQPLARAFTSARTLRRPQTDRKPTESTPTPDPKDEDIFIPKPLGRPIGFKQAPQPGENTGISKTKKDYSGMTWSQRNLEKRKDLVEKWGTNYFRDFKNIRKYRSGKTFIANPRIFKKDLALYFPNFHGDTLEAKGMDTTNALTGKVSVVKVYSSQWGLTQAETFTGKSQNAELQQILVQNPGVAQMVDVNIEENTMKAWIIALFRWRLKASKPKEEWGRYFVVRKGVSERIRETIGLLNGRVGYVYLVDQDCKIRWAGSGDAEGTEMEDMNRGFAKMIAEAQ
;
A
#
# COMPACT_ATOMS: atom_id res chain seq x y z
N MET A 1 -26.27 11.73 75.40
CA MET A 1 -25.74 10.68 76.29
C MET A 1 -25.07 9.64 75.40
N LEU A 2 -23.76 9.77 75.23
CA LEU A 2 -22.71 8.99 75.92
C LEU A 2 -22.42 7.68 75.17
N GLN A 3 -21.28 7.67 74.45
CA GLN A 3 -20.49 6.44 74.26
C GLN A 3 -20.05 5.91 75.65
N PRO A 4 -19.57 4.65 75.74
CA PRO A 4 -18.12 4.52 75.64
C PRO A 4 -17.61 3.27 74.90
N ARG A 5 -16.38 3.45 74.42
CA ARG A 5 -15.41 2.43 74.04
C ARG A 5 -14.83 1.73 75.28
N LEU A 6 -14.56 0.44 75.17
CA LEU A 6 -13.51 -0.33 75.87
C LEU A 6 -13.16 -1.48 74.90
N GLY A 7 -11.95 -1.91 74.57
CA GLY A 7 -10.59 -1.73 75.08
C GLY A 7 -9.86 -3.04 74.70
N MET A 8 -8.73 -2.98 73.98
CA MET A 8 -7.89 -4.16 73.67
C MET A 8 -7.23 -4.73 74.93
N PRO A 9 -6.68 -5.97 74.87
CA PRO A 9 -5.21 -6.04 74.90
C PRO A 9 -4.54 -7.06 73.95
N LEU A 10 -3.22 -6.92 73.92
CA LEU A 10 -2.18 -7.39 73.01
C LEU A 10 -1.73 -8.87 73.14
N ARG A 11 -1.15 -9.34 72.01
CA ARG A 11 0.04 -10.22 71.85
C ARG A 11 -0.05 -11.71 72.27
N ARG A 12 0.29 -12.60 71.33
CA ARG A 12 1.68 -13.10 71.15
C ARG A 12 1.85 -13.87 69.83
N ILE A 13 3.05 -13.71 69.29
CA ILE A 13 3.65 -14.32 68.11
C ILE A 13 4.01 -15.76 68.43
N PHE A 14 3.69 -16.70 67.53
CA PHE A 14 4.55 -17.87 67.29
C PHE A 14 4.64 -18.13 65.78
N LEU A 15 5.90 -18.30 65.39
CA LEU A 15 6.41 -18.63 64.07
C LEU A 15 5.83 -19.97 63.62
N ASN A 16 5.41 -20.07 62.36
CA ASN A 16 5.56 -21.34 61.67
C ASN A 16 5.92 -21.12 60.20
N THR A 17 7.19 -21.44 59.95
CA THR A 17 7.87 -21.55 58.67
C THR A 17 7.19 -22.57 57.77
N SER A 18 6.74 -22.13 56.59
CA SER A 18 6.36 -23.04 55.51
C SER A 18 7.57 -23.24 54.58
N PRO A 19 7.82 -24.47 54.10
CA PRO A 19 9.11 -24.88 53.57
C PRO A 19 9.36 -24.35 52.16
N ILE A 20 10.60 -23.88 51.97
CA ILE A 20 11.15 -23.43 50.70
C ILE A 20 11.24 -24.61 49.74
N CYS A 21 10.74 -24.38 48.51
CA CYS A 21 10.69 -25.34 47.41
C CYS A 21 12.09 -25.87 47.03
N LEU A 22 12.24 -27.19 47.04
CA LEU A 22 13.45 -27.96 46.71
C LEU A 22 13.86 -27.93 45.22
N SER A 23 13.21 -27.12 44.37
CA SER A 23 13.58 -26.99 42.94
C SER A 23 14.51 -25.80 42.64
N CYS A 24 14.84 -24.97 43.63
CA CYS A 24 15.75 -23.82 43.45
C CYS A 24 17.23 -24.11 43.79
N GLN A 25 17.61 -25.35 44.08
CA GLN A 25 18.97 -25.71 44.50
C GLN A 25 19.95 -26.12 43.37
N THR A 26 19.57 -26.06 42.09
CA THR A 26 20.49 -26.38 40.98
C THR A 26 21.20 -25.17 40.36
N ARG A 27 21.26 -24.02 41.05
CA ARG A 27 21.90 -22.79 40.53
C ARG A 27 23.18 -22.33 41.23
N LEU A 28 23.80 -23.16 42.07
CA LEU A 28 25.07 -22.80 42.73
C LEU A 28 26.05 -23.99 42.77
N ALA A 29 26.53 -24.41 41.61
CA ALA A 29 27.69 -25.28 41.51
C ALA A 29 28.35 -25.15 40.12
N ILE A 30 29.11 -24.08 39.90
CA ILE A 30 30.20 -24.09 38.91
C ILE A 30 31.41 -23.38 39.56
N PRO A 31 32.57 -24.05 39.64
CA PRO A 31 33.77 -23.48 40.26
C PRO A 31 34.40 -22.39 39.38
N SER A 32 34.83 -21.32 40.05
CA SER A 32 35.56 -20.20 39.49
C SER A 32 36.90 -20.64 38.89
N ILE A 33 36.98 -20.73 37.56
CA ILE A 33 38.25 -20.82 36.85
C ILE A 33 38.85 -19.43 36.71
N ALA A 34 40.11 -19.35 37.08
CA ALA A 34 40.93 -18.17 37.22
C ALA A 34 40.96 -17.25 35.99
N GLN A 35 41.11 -15.96 36.30
CA GLN A 35 41.29 -14.86 35.38
C GLN A 35 42.59 -15.03 34.56
N GLN A 36 42.46 -15.04 33.23
CA GLN A 36 43.56 -14.70 32.31
C GLN A 36 43.05 -13.72 31.26
N PRO A 37 43.56 -12.48 31.19
CA PRO A 37 43.27 -11.59 30.07
C PRO A 37 44.25 -11.87 28.92
N LEU A 38 43.88 -12.77 28.01
CA LEU A 38 44.52 -12.78 26.68
C LEU A 38 43.92 -11.64 25.87
N ALA A 39 44.66 -10.53 25.79
CA ALA A 39 44.40 -9.42 24.90
C ALA A 39 44.28 -9.93 23.45
N ARG A 40 43.05 -10.05 22.93
CA ARG A 40 42.84 -10.15 21.49
C ARG A 40 43.09 -8.76 20.91
N ALA A 41 44.22 -8.63 20.21
CA ALA A 41 44.53 -7.48 19.38
C ALA A 41 43.37 -7.25 18.40
N PHE A 42 42.75 -6.08 18.48
CA PHE A 42 41.88 -5.57 17.44
C PHE A 42 42.74 -5.38 16.19
N THR A 43 42.63 -6.28 15.22
CA THR A 43 43.19 -6.07 13.89
C THR A 43 42.46 -4.89 13.26
N SER A 44 43.15 -3.76 13.14
CA SER A 44 42.67 -2.59 12.41
C SER A 44 42.57 -2.95 10.92
N ALA A 45 41.39 -3.35 10.46
CA ALA A 45 41.09 -3.25 9.04
C ALA A 45 41.11 -1.76 8.69
N ARG A 46 42.15 -1.32 7.97
CA ARG A 46 42.20 0.01 7.36
C ARG A 46 41.01 0.10 6.39
N THR A 47 39.93 0.72 6.83
CA THR A 47 38.93 1.25 5.91
C THR A 47 39.64 2.28 5.04
N LEU A 48 39.78 1.97 3.76
CA LEU A 48 40.16 2.93 2.73
C LEU A 48 39.12 4.07 2.76
N ARG A 49 39.45 5.17 3.45
CA ARG A 49 38.75 6.43 3.27
C ARG A 49 39.01 6.87 1.83
N ARG A 50 37.98 6.79 1.00
CA ARG A 50 37.92 7.51 -0.27
C ARG A 50 38.13 9.01 0.05
N PRO A 51 39.07 9.72 -0.61
CA PRO A 51 39.21 11.16 -0.42
C PRO A 51 37.91 11.85 -0.79
N GLN A 52 37.43 12.76 0.05
CA GLN A 52 36.33 13.64 -0.33
C GLN A 52 36.84 14.52 -1.48
N THR A 53 36.24 14.37 -2.66
CA THR A 53 36.37 15.36 -3.73
C THR A 53 35.77 16.67 -3.25
N ASP A 54 36.54 17.76 -3.36
CA ASP A 54 36.15 19.11 -2.96
C ASP A 54 34.75 19.47 -3.48
N ARG A 55 33.86 19.81 -2.55
CA ARG A 55 32.54 20.34 -2.87
C ARG A 55 32.72 21.82 -3.23
N LYS A 56 32.43 22.15 -4.49
CA LYS A 56 32.23 23.52 -4.96
C LYS A 56 31.18 24.23 -4.08
N PRO A 57 31.33 25.53 -3.74
CA PRO A 57 30.42 26.19 -2.81
C PRO A 57 29.02 26.28 -3.41
N THR A 58 28.03 25.65 -2.77
CA THR A 58 26.62 25.87 -3.08
C THR A 58 26.14 27.08 -2.28
N GLU A 59 25.60 28.03 -3.01
CA GLU A 59 24.88 29.22 -2.56
C GLU A 59 23.89 28.88 -1.43
N SER A 60 23.97 29.64 -0.33
CA SER A 60 23.21 29.41 0.90
C SER A 60 21.74 29.81 0.73
N THR A 61 20.85 28.83 0.63
CA THR A 61 19.42 29.04 0.95
C THR A 61 19.25 29.13 2.47
N PRO A 62 18.40 30.05 2.97
CA PRO A 62 18.21 30.23 4.41
C PRO A 62 17.48 29.02 5.01
N THR A 63 17.99 28.52 6.14
CA THR A 63 17.34 27.50 6.97
C THR A 63 16.02 28.02 7.53
N PRO A 64 14.89 27.31 7.37
CA PRO A 64 13.61 27.73 7.93
C PRO A 64 13.50 27.38 9.43
N ASP A 65 12.74 28.20 10.16
CA ASP A 65 12.49 28.11 11.59
C ASP A 65 11.73 26.83 12.02
N PRO A 66 11.85 26.38 13.29
CA PRO A 66 11.37 25.07 13.75
C PRO A 66 9.84 24.92 13.90
N LYS A 67 9.04 25.88 13.40
CA LYS A 67 7.58 25.90 13.56
C LYS A 67 6.80 25.68 12.26
N ASP A 68 7.47 25.62 11.11
CA ASP A 68 6.87 25.21 9.85
C ASP A 68 7.11 23.71 9.66
N GLU A 69 6.23 22.87 10.22
CA GLU A 69 6.22 21.46 9.86
C GLU A 69 6.02 21.31 8.36
N ASP A 70 6.92 20.59 7.67
CA ASP A 70 6.91 20.34 6.23
C ASP A 70 5.50 20.02 5.68
N ILE A 71 4.80 21.03 5.19
CA ILE A 71 3.52 20.86 4.48
C ILE A 71 3.85 20.11 3.18
N PHE A 72 3.46 18.85 3.11
CA PHE A 72 3.67 18.02 1.94
C PHE A 72 2.85 18.57 0.76
N ILE A 73 3.51 19.22 -0.20
CA ILE A 73 2.87 19.65 -1.45
C ILE A 73 2.95 18.49 -2.46
N PRO A 74 1.81 17.92 -2.90
CA PRO A 74 1.83 16.82 -3.86
C PRO A 74 2.45 17.28 -5.17
N LYS A 75 3.36 16.47 -5.71
CA LYS A 75 4.01 16.73 -7.00
C LYS A 75 3.34 15.91 -8.11
N PRO A 76 3.42 16.35 -9.37
CA PRO A 76 2.95 15.55 -10.50
C PRO A 76 3.76 14.26 -10.66
N LEU A 77 3.17 13.26 -11.32
CA LEU A 77 3.84 11.99 -11.62
C LEU A 77 4.94 12.18 -12.67
N GLY A 78 6.18 12.39 -12.24
CA GLY A 78 7.34 12.52 -13.14
C GLY A 78 7.68 11.26 -13.97
N ARG A 79 7.18 10.07 -13.60
CA ARG A 79 7.42 8.82 -14.33
C ARG A 79 6.19 7.90 -14.38
N PRO A 80 6.08 7.02 -15.39
CA PRO A 80 5.08 5.97 -15.41
C PRO A 80 5.17 5.08 -14.18
N ILE A 81 4.01 4.68 -13.67
CA ILE A 81 3.84 3.79 -12.52
C ILE A 81 3.22 2.47 -12.99
N GLY A 82 3.50 1.38 -12.28
CA GLY A 82 3.07 0.03 -12.67
C GLY A 82 4.22 -0.97 -12.78
N PHE A 83 3.87 -2.18 -13.22
CA PHE A 83 4.77 -3.31 -13.37
C PHE A 83 5.39 -3.36 -14.76
N LYS A 84 6.61 -3.90 -14.87
CA LYS A 84 7.27 -4.07 -16.18
C LYS A 84 6.70 -5.26 -16.97
N GLN A 85 6.20 -6.26 -16.26
CA GLN A 85 5.64 -7.48 -16.85
C GLN A 85 4.13 -7.33 -16.95
N ALA A 86 3.55 -7.86 -18.03
CA ALA A 86 2.10 -7.88 -18.23
C ALA A 86 1.44 -8.74 -17.14
N PRO A 87 0.27 -8.32 -16.62
CA PRO A 87 -0.39 -9.03 -15.54
C PRO A 87 -0.97 -10.33 -16.07
N GLN A 88 -0.92 -11.39 -15.27
CA GLN A 88 -1.54 -12.67 -15.61
C GLN A 88 -2.75 -12.95 -14.70
N PRO A 89 -3.83 -13.55 -15.24
CA PRO A 89 -4.91 -14.07 -14.41
C PRO A 89 -4.37 -15.09 -13.38
N GLY A 90 -4.94 -15.11 -12.18
CA GLY A 90 -4.45 -15.95 -11.06
C GLY A 90 -3.24 -15.39 -10.30
N GLU A 91 -2.66 -14.26 -10.70
CA GLU A 91 -1.68 -13.55 -9.88
C GLU A 91 -2.34 -12.84 -8.69
N ASN A 92 -1.57 -12.61 -7.62
CA ASN A 92 -2.02 -11.83 -6.46
C ASN A 92 -3.30 -12.35 -5.79
N THR A 93 -3.56 -13.66 -5.80
CA THR A 93 -4.72 -14.29 -5.12
C THR A 93 -4.70 -14.16 -3.59
N GLY A 94 -3.56 -13.75 -3.01
CA GLY A 94 -3.38 -13.65 -1.56
C GLY A 94 -3.23 -15.00 -0.86
N ILE A 95 -3.21 -16.10 -1.61
CA ILE A 95 -2.77 -17.41 -1.12
C ILE A 95 -1.28 -17.30 -0.83
N SER A 96 -0.87 -17.75 0.36
CA SER A 96 0.53 -17.67 0.81
C SER A 96 1.43 -18.23 -0.28
N LYS A 97 2.38 -17.41 -0.76
CA LYS A 97 3.45 -17.90 -1.63
C LYS A 97 4.05 -19.10 -0.92
N THR A 98 4.03 -20.27 -1.55
CA THR A 98 4.83 -21.42 -1.12
C THR A 98 6.20 -20.87 -0.76
N LYS A 99 6.62 -21.05 0.51
CA LYS A 99 7.92 -20.54 0.96
C LYS A 99 8.93 -21.02 -0.08
N LYS A 100 9.70 -20.09 -0.67
CA LYS A 100 10.76 -20.45 -1.61
C LYS A 100 11.54 -21.59 -0.99
N ASP A 101 11.58 -22.72 -1.67
CA ASP A 101 12.29 -23.87 -1.15
C ASP A 101 13.79 -23.58 -1.28
N TYR A 102 14.46 -23.55 -0.14
CA TYR A 102 15.90 -23.35 -0.04
C TYR A 102 16.61 -24.68 0.24
N SER A 103 15.90 -25.82 0.13
CA SER A 103 16.49 -27.15 0.19
C SER A 103 17.60 -27.29 -0.86
N GLY A 104 18.65 -28.05 -0.54
CA GLY A 104 19.80 -28.25 -1.41
C GLY A 104 20.78 -27.06 -1.56
N MET A 105 20.42 -25.84 -1.16
CA MET A 105 21.33 -24.68 -1.24
C MET A 105 22.29 -24.60 -0.05
N THR A 106 23.55 -24.23 -0.31
CA THR A 106 24.52 -23.86 0.72
C THR A 106 24.12 -22.57 1.44
N TRP A 107 24.63 -22.34 2.65
CA TRP A 107 24.32 -21.14 3.44
C TRP A 107 24.65 -19.83 2.71
N SER A 108 25.75 -19.80 1.95
CA SER A 108 26.16 -18.65 1.13
C SER A 108 25.14 -18.35 0.02
N GLN A 109 24.73 -19.37 -0.73
CA GLN A 109 23.73 -19.25 -1.79
C GLN A 109 22.38 -18.75 -1.24
N ARG A 110 21.93 -19.30 -0.10
CA ARG A 110 20.70 -18.84 0.56
C ARG A 110 20.76 -17.36 0.94
N ASN A 111 21.90 -16.90 1.47
CA ASN A 111 22.05 -15.51 1.87
C ASN A 111 22.10 -14.56 0.67
N LEU A 112 22.73 -14.98 -0.43
CA LEU A 112 22.75 -14.21 -1.66
C LEU A 112 21.34 -14.07 -2.23
N GLU A 113 20.57 -15.15 -2.27
CA GLU A 113 19.20 -15.15 -2.78
C GLU A 113 18.26 -14.32 -1.90
N LYS A 114 18.37 -14.44 -0.57
CA LYS A 114 17.64 -13.56 0.37
C LYS A 114 17.98 -12.08 0.19
N ARG A 115 19.25 -11.75 -0.07
CA ARG A 115 19.67 -10.37 -0.34
C ARG A 115 19.08 -9.84 -1.64
N LYS A 116 19.03 -10.65 -2.71
CA LYS A 116 18.35 -10.27 -3.95
C LYS A 116 16.87 -9.97 -3.71
N ASP A 117 16.18 -10.81 -2.95
CA ASP A 117 14.77 -10.59 -2.61
C ASP A 117 14.55 -9.31 -1.80
N LEU A 118 15.45 -8.98 -0.88
CA LEU A 118 15.39 -7.73 -0.11
C LEU A 118 15.68 -6.52 -0.98
N VAL A 119 16.68 -6.60 -1.87
CA VAL A 119 17.02 -5.54 -2.81
C VAL A 119 15.88 -5.30 -3.80
N GLU A 120 15.23 -6.35 -4.31
CA GLU A 120 14.06 -6.23 -5.19
C GLU A 120 12.91 -5.53 -4.45
N LYS A 121 12.63 -5.93 -3.19
CA LYS A 121 11.63 -5.27 -2.34
C LYS A 121 11.99 -3.82 -2.02
N TRP A 122 13.29 -3.48 -1.96
CA TRP A 122 13.77 -2.13 -1.67
C TRP A 122 13.97 -1.26 -2.93
N GLY A 123 14.01 -1.84 -4.13
CA GLY A 123 14.37 -1.14 -5.36
C GLY A 123 13.23 -0.31 -5.97
N THR A 124 11.97 -0.60 -5.63
CA THR A 124 10.77 -0.01 -6.26
C THR A 124 10.28 1.25 -5.56
N ASN A 125 11.21 2.09 -5.11
CA ASN A 125 10.97 3.09 -4.07
C ASN A 125 10.71 4.49 -4.66
N TYR A 126 9.78 4.63 -5.61
CA TYR A 126 9.42 5.97 -6.15
C TYR A 126 8.91 6.92 -5.07
N PHE A 127 8.22 6.36 -4.08
CA PHE A 127 7.41 7.10 -3.14
C PHE A 127 7.89 6.98 -1.68
N ARG A 128 9.19 6.74 -1.45
CA ARG A 128 9.76 6.65 -0.08
C ARG A 128 9.56 7.89 0.76
N ASP A 129 9.57 9.06 0.12
CA ASP A 129 9.64 10.34 0.81
C ASP A 129 8.27 10.82 1.30
N PHE A 130 7.24 9.99 1.15
CA PHE A 130 5.85 10.36 1.37
C PHE A 130 5.32 10.02 2.78
N LYS A 131 6.22 9.85 3.76
CA LYS A 131 5.86 9.58 5.18
C LYS A 131 4.90 10.63 5.78
N ASN A 132 4.82 11.81 5.17
CA ASN A 132 4.00 12.93 5.60
C ASN A 132 2.70 13.12 4.79
N ILE A 133 2.28 12.21 3.88
CA ILE A 133 1.03 12.37 3.09
C ILE A 133 -0.18 12.72 3.96
N ARG A 134 -0.26 12.14 5.17
CA ARG A 134 -1.38 12.36 6.10
C ARG A 134 -1.58 13.84 6.48
N LYS A 135 -0.57 14.70 6.29
CA LYS A 135 -0.60 16.11 6.66
C LYS A 135 -1.08 17.05 5.54
N TYR A 136 -1.18 16.60 4.29
CA TYR A 136 -1.80 17.41 3.23
C TYR A 136 -3.33 17.37 3.33
N ARG A 137 -3.99 18.51 3.08
CA ARG A 137 -5.40 18.80 3.47
C ARG A 137 -6.45 17.77 3.06
N SER A 138 -6.17 16.93 2.07
CA SER A 138 -7.11 15.87 1.60
C SER A 138 -6.48 14.48 1.49
N GLY A 139 -5.26 14.29 2.01
CA GLY A 139 -4.53 13.02 1.94
C GLY A 139 -4.06 12.62 0.53
N LYS A 140 -4.13 13.57 -0.42
CA LYS A 140 -3.69 13.43 -1.82
C LYS A 140 -2.21 13.11 -1.88
N THR A 141 -1.86 12.10 -2.67
CA THR A 141 -0.49 11.58 -2.72
C THR A 141 0.32 12.25 -3.83
N PHE A 142 -0.27 12.46 -5.00
CA PHE A 142 0.33 13.11 -6.15
C PHE A 142 -0.74 13.87 -6.94
N ILE A 143 -0.29 14.81 -7.77
CA ILE A 143 -1.14 15.50 -8.75
C ILE A 143 -1.09 14.69 -10.04
N ALA A 144 -2.22 14.53 -10.71
CA ALA A 144 -2.29 13.90 -12.02
C ALA A 144 -1.55 14.73 -13.07
N ASN A 145 -0.97 14.03 -14.05
CA ASN A 145 -0.31 14.71 -15.16
C ASN A 145 -1.34 15.28 -16.14
N PRO A 146 -1.05 16.42 -16.78
CA PRO A 146 -1.95 16.98 -17.79
C PRO A 146 -2.01 16.16 -19.09
N ARG A 147 -1.08 15.21 -19.28
CA ARG A 147 -1.00 14.36 -20.46
C ARG A 147 -0.83 12.90 -20.06
N ILE A 148 -1.42 12.01 -20.84
CA ILE A 148 -1.20 10.57 -20.70
C ILE A 148 0.24 10.20 -21.08
N PHE A 149 0.77 9.16 -20.45
CA PHE A 149 2.02 8.53 -20.84
C PHE A 149 1.87 7.87 -22.22
N LYS A 150 2.99 7.78 -22.96
CA LYS A 150 3.04 7.05 -24.24
C LYS A 150 2.95 5.54 -24.00
N LYS A 151 2.34 4.81 -24.93
CA LYS A 151 2.13 3.35 -24.86
C LYS A 151 3.41 2.56 -24.57
N ASP A 152 4.50 2.96 -25.21
CA ASP A 152 5.79 2.26 -25.14
C ASP A 152 6.50 2.45 -23.80
N LEU A 153 6.20 3.56 -23.11
CA LEU A 153 6.80 3.91 -21.81
C LEU A 153 5.89 3.53 -20.63
N ALA A 154 4.61 3.32 -20.88
CA ALA A 154 3.64 2.97 -19.87
C ALA A 154 3.91 1.57 -19.29
N LEU A 155 3.62 1.44 -18.00
CA LEU A 155 3.81 0.21 -17.24
C LEU A 155 2.46 -0.43 -16.95
N TYR A 156 2.47 -1.71 -16.61
CA TYR A 156 1.27 -2.52 -16.46
C TYR A 156 0.56 -2.31 -15.13
N PHE A 157 -0.77 -2.30 -15.20
CA PHE A 157 -1.64 -2.40 -14.04
C PHE A 157 -1.59 -3.83 -13.49
N PRO A 158 -1.52 -4.04 -12.16
CA PRO A 158 -1.47 -5.37 -11.57
C PRO A 158 -2.81 -6.10 -11.73
N ASN A 159 -2.75 -7.44 -11.70
CA ASN A 159 -3.96 -8.22 -11.47
C ASN A 159 -4.40 -8.08 -10.00
N PHE A 160 -5.69 -7.88 -9.79
CA PHE A 160 -6.34 -8.07 -8.50
C PHE A 160 -7.33 -9.22 -8.60
N HIS A 161 -7.29 -10.09 -7.59
CA HIS A 161 -8.18 -11.23 -7.49
C HIS A 161 -9.22 -10.98 -6.38
N GLY A 162 -10.50 -11.07 -6.71
CA GLY A 162 -11.57 -10.74 -5.79
C GLY A 162 -12.94 -11.26 -6.22
N ASP A 163 -13.95 -10.94 -5.42
CA ASP A 163 -15.34 -11.27 -5.75
C ASP A 163 -15.94 -10.12 -6.55
N THR A 164 -16.63 -10.41 -7.66
CA THR A 164 -17.47 -9.41 -8.31
C THR A 164 -18.88 -9.43 -7.74
N LEU A 165 -19.74 -8.50 -8.17
CA LEU A 165 -21.17 -8.60 -7.80
C LEU A 165 -21.84 -9.79 -8.48
N GLU A 166 -21.31 -10.26 -9.61
CA GLU A 166 -21.84 -11.41 -10.35
C GLU A 166 -21.26 -12.74 -9.86
N ALA A 167 -19.94 -12.86 -9.79
CA ALA A 167 -19.21 -14.11 -9.55
C ALA A 167 -18.18 -13.96 -8.41
N LYS A 168 -17.60 -15.07 -7.96
CA LYS A 168 -16.54 -15.10 -6.94
C LYS A 168 -15.22 -15.50 -7.59
N GLY A 169 -14.10 -15.04 -7.04
CA GLY A 169 -12.76 -15.43 -7.49
C GLY A 169 -12.45 -15.02 -8.94
N MET A 170 -12.80 -13.80 -9.29
CA MET A 170 -12.54 -13.22 -10.61
C MET A 170 -11.26 -12.37 -10.59
N ASP A 171 -10.59 -12.32 -11.73
CA ASP A 171 -9.39 -11.53 -11.96
C ASP A 171 -9.71 -10.23 -12.71
N THR A 172 -9.18 -9.10 -12.23
CA THR A 172 -9.35 -7.82 -12.93
C THR A 172 -8.71 -7.83 -14.31
N THR A 173 -7.62 -8.58 -14.51
CA THR A 173 -6.98 -8.70 -15.83
C THR A 173 -7.94 -9.19 -16.91
N ASN A 174 -8.82 -10.14 -16.57
CA ASN A 174 -9.83 -10.65 -17.52
C ASN A 174 -10.86 -9.59 -17.90
N ALA A 175 -11.21 -8.69 -16.98
CA ALA A 175 -12.13 -7.61 -17.25
C ALA A 175 -11.48 -6.46 -18.05
N LEU A 176 -10.19 -6.19 -17.84
CA LEU A 176 -9.48 -5.06 -18.44
C LEU A 176 -8.90 -5.36 -19.82
N THR A 177 -8.51 -6.61 -20.08
CA THR A 177 -7.85 -6.99 -21.34
C THR A 177 -8.74 -6.69 -22.55
N GLY A 178 -8.19 -6.01 -23.56
CA GLY A 178 -8.90 -5.66 -24.79
C GLY A 178 -9.87 -4.48 -24.65
N LYS A 179 -9.91 -3.79 -23.51
CA LYS A 179 -10.78 -2.64 -23.26
C LYS A 179 -9.99 -1.44 -22.73
N VAL A 180 -10.40 -0.25 -23.12
CA VAL A 180 -9.89 0.99 -22.52
C VAL A 180 -10.75 1.31 -21.29
N SER A 181 -10.13 1.34 -20.11
CA SER A 181 -10.84 1.27 -18.84
C SER A 181 -10.47 2.42 -17.92
N VAL A 182 -11.48 3.07 -17.35
CA VAL A 182 -11.32 3.93 -16.16
C VAL A 182 -11.47 3.07 -14.92
N VAL A 183 -10.38 2.86 -14.19
CA VAL A 183 -10.35 2.00 -13.00
C VAL A 183 -10.34 2.87 -11.75
N LYS A 184 -11.41 2.79 -10.96
CA LYS A 184 -11.48 3.37 -9.62
C LYS A 184 -10.93 2.39 -8.60
N VAL A 185 -10.01 2.82 -7.76
CA VAL A 185 -9.49 2.02 -6.66
C VAL A 185 -9.68 2.78 -5.35
N TYR A 186 -10.38 2.16 -4.39
CA TYR A 186 -10.67 2.77 -3.09
C TYR A 186 -10.81 1.69 -2.01
N SER A 187 -10.75 2.08 -0.74
CA SER A 187 -10.95 1.17 0.42
C SER A 187 -11.91 1.77 1.47
N SER A 188 -12.58 2.87 1.12
CA SER A 188 -13.50 3.58 2.01
C SER A 188 -14.51 4.41 1.21
N GLN A 189 -15.64 4.74 1.83
CA GLN A 189 -16.63 5.63 1.23
C GLN A 189 -16.06 7.02 0.93
N TRP A 190 -15.17 7.53 1.81
CA TRP A 190 -14.46 8.78 1.57
C TRP A 190 -13.67 8.71 0.26
N GLY A 191 -12.85 7.67 0.08
CA GLY A 191 -12.09 7.49 -1.14
C GLY A 191 -12.95 7.30 -2.38
N LEU A 192 -14.11 6.63 -2.25
CA LEU A 192 -15.07 6.55 -3.36
C LEU A 192 -15.58 7.93 -3.77
N THR A 193 -16.01 8.77 -2.82
CA THR A 193 -16.47 10.14 -3.11
C THR A 193 -15.39 10.97 -3.79
N GLN A 194 -14.13 10.82 -3.37
CA GLN A 194 -13.00 11.47 -4.04
C GLN A 194 -12.84 10.98 -5.49
N ALA A 195 -12.90 9.67 -5.75
CA ALA A 195 -12.85 9.12 -7.10
C ALA A 195 -14.09 9.53 -7.95
N GLU A 196 -15.22 9.79 -7.32
CA GLU A 196 -16.43 10.31 -7.97
C GLU A 196 -16.29 11.78 -8.39
N THR A 197 -15.38 12.56 -7.80
CA THR A 197 -15.07 13.90 -8.33
C THR A 197 -14.51 13.83 -9.76
N PHE A 198 -13.82 12.75 -10.10
CA PHE A 198 -13.36 12.47 -11.46
C PHE A 198 -14.40 11.78 -12.32
N THR A 199 -15.20 10.87 -11.77
CA THR A 199 -15.97 9.89 -12.58
C THR A 199 -17.49 9.99 -12.43
N GLY A 200 -17.97 10.72 -11.44
CA GLY A 200 -19.36 10.76 -11.05
C GLY A 200 -20.24 11.40 -12.12
N LYS A 201 -21.47 10.90 -12.27
CA LYS A 201 -22.38 11.32 -13.35
C LYS A 201 -22.71 12.82 -13.32
N SER A 202 -22.83 13.39 -12.12
CA SER A 202 -23.09 14.82 -11.93
C SER A 202 -21.85 15.68 -12.02
N GLN A 203 -20.67 15.14 -11.71
CA GLN A 203 -19.41 15.89 -11.70
C GLN A 203 -18.77 15.91 -13.10
N ASN A 204 -18.79 14.76 -13.79
CA ASN A 204 -18.14 14.57 -15.08
C ASN A 204 -19.10 14.00 -16.11
N ALA A 205 -19.94 14.86 -16.67
CA ALA A 205 -20.89 14.50 -17.73
C ALA A 205 -20.17 14.09 -19.04
N GLU A 206 -19.02 14.69 -19.33
CA GLU A 206 -18.22 14.39 -20.53
C GLU A 206 -17.73 12.94 -20.54
N LEU A 207 -17.20 12.43 -19.41
CA LEU A 207 -16.81 11.03 -19.30
C LEU A 207 -17.98 10.08 -19.59
N GLN A 208 -19.17 10.40 -19.07
CA GLN A 208 -20.36 9.58 -19.30
C GLN A 208 -20.74 9.57 -20.79
N GLN A 209 -20.64 10.70 -21.48
CA GLN A 209 -20.87 10.78 -22.92
C GLN A 209 -19.86 9.91 -23.69
N ILE A 210 -18.57 9.98 -23.35
CA ILE A 210 -17.52 9.16 -24.00
C ILE A 210 -17.80 7.66 -23.82
N LEU A 211 -18.23 7.24 -22.61
CA LEU A 211 -18.59 5.86 -22.31
C LEU A 211 -19.82 5.39 -23.11
N VAL A 212 -20.84 6.24 -23.26
CA VAL A 212 -22.05 5.93 -24.03
C VAL A 212 -21.78 5.88 -25.53
N GLN A 213 -20.90 6.74 -26.05
CA GLN A 213 -20.54 6.80 -27.47
C GLN A 213 -19.68 5.62 -27.92
N ASN A 214 -18.92 5.00 -27.02
CA ASN A 214 -17.99 3.93 -27.35
C ASN A 214 -18.33 2.62 -26.61
N PRO A 215 -19.57 2.11 -26.75
CA PRO A 215 -19.99 0.90 -26.07
C PRO A 215 -19.13 -0.27 -26.55
N GLY A 216 -18.54 -1.01 -25.62
CA GLY A 216 -17.73 -2.17 -25.92
C GLY A 216 -16.24 -1.89 -26.15
N VAL A 217 -15.79 -0.65 -26.34
CA VAL A 217 -14.35 -0.31 -26.30
C VAL A 217 -14.00 0.33 -24.96
N ALA A 218 -14.84 1.27 -24.53
CA ALA A 218 -14.67 2.02 -23.30
C ALA A 218 -15.47 1.40 -22.15
N GLN A 219 -14.89 1.39 -20.94
CA GLN A 219 -15.61 0.94 -19.75
C GLN A 219 -15.12 1.62 -18.47
N MET A 220 -15.90 1.46 -17.41
CA MET A 220 -15.53 1.81 -16.05
C MET A 220 -15.50 0.54 -15.18
N VAL A 221 -14.47 0.43 -14.34
CA VAL A 221 -14.24 -0.70 -13.43
C VAL A 221 -14.05 -0.15 -12.01
N ASP A 222 -14.78 -0.71 -11.06
CA ASP A 222 -14.69 -0.37 -9.65
C ASP A 222 -13.89 -1.46 -8.91
N VAL A 223 -12.86 -1.08 -8.17
CA VAL A 223 -12.04 -1.98 -7.34
C VAL A 223 -12.07 -1.48 -5.90
N ASN A 224 -12.92 -2.11 -5.08
CA ASN A 224 -12.98 -1.86 -3.66
C ASN A 224 -12.05 -2.84 -2.90
N ILE A 225 -10.99 -2.31 -2.28
CA ILE A 225 -10.02 -3.07 -1.51
C ILE A 225 -10.46 -3.10 -0.04
N GLU A 226 -10.89 -4.27 0.43
CA GLU A 226 -11.47 -4.46 1.77
C GLU A 226 -10.75 -5.57 2.52
N GLU A 227 -9.57 -5.24 3.05
CA GLU A 227 -8.74 -6.17 3.83
C GLU A 227 -9.35 -6.49 5.20
N ASN A 228 -10.19 -5.60 5.73
CA ASN A 228 -10.86 -5.82 6.99
C ASN A 228 -12.01 -6.81 6.80
N THR A 229 -11.89 -7.98 7.42
CA THR A 229 -12.86 -9.07 7.31
C THR A 229 -14.26 -8.67 7.79
N MET A 230 -14.37 -7.81 8.80
CA MET A 230 -15.65 -7.32 9.31
C MET A 230 -16.32 -6.38 8.32
N LYS A 231 -15.56 -5.44 7.72
CA LYS A 231 -16.09 -4.55 6.67
C LYS A 231 -16.53 -5.32 5.43
N ALA A 232 -15.74 -6.30 5.01
CA ALA A 232 -16.11 -7.17 3.90
C ALA A 232 -17.41 -7.95 4.18
N TRP A 233 -17.68 -8.32 5.44
CA TRP A 233 -18.93 -8.96 5.84
C TRP A 233 -20.12 -8.01 5.74
N ILE A 234 -19.95 -6.74 6.13
CA ILE A 234 -20.96 -5.68 5.97
C ILE A 234 -21.29 -5.49 4.49
N ILE A 235 -20.27 -5.44 3.61
CA ILE A 235 -20.49 -5.32 2.16
C ILE A 235 -21.23 -6.54 1.62
N ALA A 236 -20.91 -7.74 2.11
CA ALA A 236 -21.63 -8.95 1.73
C ALA A 236 -23.11 -8.87 2.14
N LEU A 237 -23.42 -8.33 3.33
CA LEU A 237 -24.79 -8.14 3.81
C LEU A 237 -25.57 -7.13 2.96
N PHE A 238 -24.92 -6.04 2.52
CA PHE A 238 -25.53 -5.01 1.67
C PHE A 238 -25.37 -5.25 0.16
N ARG A 239 -24.87 -6.42 -0.24
CA ARG A 239 -24.63 -6.75 -1.66
C ARG A 239 -25.90 -6.63 -2.51
N TRP A 240 -27.07 -6.98 -1.97
CA TRP A 240 -28.33 -6.88 -2.69
C TRP A 240 -28.70 -5.43 -3.04
N ARG A 241 -28.49 -4.50 -2.09
CA ARG A 241 -28.75 -3.07 -2.28
C ARG A 241 -27.77 -2.47 -3.28
N LEU A 242 -26.52 -2.91 -3.23
CA LEU A 242 -25.50 -2.50 -4.20
C LEU A 242 -25.84 -2.99 -5.61
N LYS A 243 -26.31 -4.24 -5.75
CA LYS A 243 -26.87 -4.77 -7.00
C LYS A 243 -28.07 -3.97 -7.49
N ALA A 244 -28.96 -3.56 -6.60
CA ALA A 244 -30.12 -2.75 -6.97
C ALA A 244 -29.74 -1.34 -7.46
N SER A 245 -28.62 -0.78 -6.97
CA SER A 245 -28.14 0.55 -7.39
C SER A 245 -27.37 0.56 -8.72
N LYS A 246 -26.97 -0.60 -9.24
CA LYS A 246 -26.12 -0.72 -10.44
C LYS A 246 -26.77 -1.57 -11.53
N PRO A 247 -26.64 -1.18 -12.81
CA PRO A 247 -27.14 -1.98 -13.92
C PRO A 247 -26.40 -3.32 -13.97
N LYS A 248 -27.06 -4.36 -14.49
CA LYS A 248 -26.57 -5.75 -14.41
C LYS A 248 -25.25 -5.94 -15.16
N GLU A 249 -25.04 -5.15 -16.21
CA GLU A 249 -23.85 -5.13 -17.06
C GLU A 249 -22.62 -4.60 -16.30
N GLU A 250 -22.80 -3.89 -15.19
CA GLU A 250 -21.70 -3.42 -14.33
C GLU A 250 -21.33 -4.43 -13.24
N TRP A 251 -22.12 -5.47 -13.01
CA TRP A 251 -21.89 -6.38 -11.88
C TRP A 251 -20.57 -7.15 -12.00
N GLY A 252 -20.19 -7.53 -13.22
CA GLY A 252 -18.89 -8.17 -13.50
C GLY A 252 -17.69 -7.21 -13.45
N ARG A 253 -17.93 -5.89 -13.38
CA ARG A 253 -16.91 -4.82 -13.37
C ARG A 253 -16.73 -4.16 -12.01
N TYR A 254 -17.48 -4.60 -11.01
CA TYR A 254 -17.34 -4.16 -9.63
C TYR A 254 -16.67 -5.26 -8.82
N PHE A 255 -15.43 -5.04 -8.42
CA PHE A 255 -14.59 -5.99 -7.69
C PHE A 255 -14.50 -5.62 -6.20
N VAL A 256 -14.64 -6.63 -5.35
CA VAL A 256 -14.35 -6.57 -3.92
C VAL A 256 -13.12 -7.44 -3.66
N VAL A 257 -11.99 -6.79 -3.44
CA VAL A 257 -10.68 -7.42 -3.28
C VAL A 257 -10.33 -7.47 -1.79
N ARG A 258 -10.27 -8.68 -1.22
CA ARG A 258 -10.08 -8.87 0.22
C ARG A 258 -8.65 -9.15 0.64
N LYS A 259 -7.83 -9.65 -0.29
CA LYS A 259 -6.46 -10.12 -0.07
C LYS A 259 -5.65 -9.88 -1.33
N GLY A 260 -4.34 -10.08 -1.24
CA GLY A 260 -3.45 -10.09 -2.42
C GLY A 260 -2.87 -8.73 -2.80
N VAL A 261 -3.33 -7.65 -2.19
CA VAL A 261 -2.79 -6.30 -2.39
C VAL A 261 -1.58 -6.08 -1.46
N SER A 262 -0.41 -6.56 -1.88
CA SER A 262 0.83 -6.35 -1.11
C SER A 262 1.30 -4.90 -1.11
N GLU A 263 2.11 -4.49 -0.12
CA GLU A 263 2.77 -3.17 -0.08
C GLU A 263 3.55 -2.88 -1.37
N ARG A 264 4.22 -3.89 -1.95
CA ARG A 264 4.89 -3.75 -3.25
C ARG A 264 3.93 -3.30 -4.34
N ILE A 265 2.73 -3.88 -4.40
CA ILE A 265 1.71 -3.45 -5.36
C ILE A 265 1.30 -2.01 -5.08
N ARG A 266 0.97 -1.71 -3.82
CA ARG A 266 0.55 -0.37 -3.41
C ARG A 266 1.57 0.69 -3.81
N GLU A 267 2.84 0.48 -3.50
CA GLU A 267 3.92 1.40 -3.86
C GLU A 267 4.14 1.49 -5.38
N THR A 268 4.09 0.35 -6.09
CA THR A 268 4.38 0.30 -7.53
C THR A 268 3.35 1.06 -8.37
N ILE A 269 2.07 1.05 -7.98
CA ILE A 269 0.99 1.80 -8.63
C ILE A 269 0.58 3.08 -7.88
N GLY A 270 1.30 3.47 -6.83
CA GLY A 270 1.04 4.72 -6.12
C GLY A 270 -0.19 4.74 -5.20
N LEU A 271 -0.71 3.61 -4.74
CA LEU A 271 -1.75 3.50 -3.70
C LEU A 271 -1.17 3.73 -2.28
N LEU A 272 -0.53 4.87 -2.04
CA LEU A 272 0.26 5.12 -0.83
C LEU A 272 -0.57 5.43 0.41
N ASN A 273 -1.77 5.97 0.20
CA ASN A 273 -2.74 6.25 1.23
C ASN A 273 -3.97 5.36 1.04
N GLY A 274 -4.17 4.40 1.94
CA GLY A 274 -5.29 3.45 1.86
C GLY A 274 -6.66 4.05 2.20
N ARG A 275 -6.75 5.34 2.55
CA ARG A 275 -8.05 5.99 2.85
C ARG A 275 -8.63 6.75 1.66
N VAL A 276 -7.79 7.22 0.75
CA VAL A 276 -8.19 8.05 -0.40
C VAL A 276 -8.56 7.19 -1.61
N GLY A 277 -9.24 7.82 -2.57
CA GLY A 277 -9.54 7.24 -3.86
C GLY A 277 -8.41 7.45 -4.87
N TYR A 278 -8.32 6.54 -5.83
CA TYR A 278 -7.43 6.66 -6.98
C TYR A 278 -8.22 6.33 -8.24
N VAL A 279 -7.84 6.98 -9.32
CA VAL A 279 -8.40 6.74 -10.65
C VAL A 279 -7.25 6.46 -11.59
N TYR A 280 -7.35 5.37 -12.35
CA TYR A 280 -6.37 4.99 -13.35
C TYR A 280 -7.03 4.93 -14.72
N LEU A 281 -6.31 5.41 -15.72
CA LEU A 281 -6.61 5.18 -17.12
C LEU A 281 -5.77 4.01 -17.60
N VAL A 282 -6.43 2.91 -17.94
CA VAL A 282 -5.81 1.65 -18.35
C VAL A 282 -6.15 1.37 -19.81
N ASP A 283 -5.15 1.12 -20.66
CA ASP A 283 -5.37 0.79 -22.07
C ASP A 283 -5.70 -0.70 -22.29
N GLN A 284 -5.96 -1.08 -23.55
CA GLN A 284 -6.34 -2.45 -23.94
C GLN A 284 -5.28 -3.52 -23.56
N ASP A 285 -4.02 -3.12 -23.41
CA ASP A 285 -2.91 -4.01 -23.03
C ASP A 285 -2.71 -4.05 -21.50
N CYS A 286 -3.66 -3.53 -20.73
CA CYS A 286 -3.58 -3.37 -19.28
C CYS A 286 -2.45 -2.43 -18.82
N LYS A 287 -2.04 -1.43 -19.61
CA LYS A 287 -1.03 -0.43 -19.19
C LYS A 287 -1.66 0.81 -18.59
N ILE A 288 -1.06 1.32 -17.51
CA ILE A 288 -1.43 2.57 -16.86
C ILE A 288 -0.90 3.74 -17.69
N ARG A 289 -1.83 4.43 -18.37
CA ARG A 289 -1.52 5.59 -19.20
C ARG A 289 -1.66 6.90 -18.43
N TRP A 290 -2.42 6.91 -17.35
CA TRP A 290 -2.57 8.07 -16.46
C TRP A 290 -3.12 7.62 -15.11
N ALA A 291 -2.85 8.42 -14.07
CA ALA A 291 -3.38 8.18 -12.74
C ALA A 291 -3.66 9.51 -12.03
N GLY A 292 -4.70 9.50 -11.19
CA GLY A 292 -5.09 10.55 -10.27
C GLY A 292 -5.26 10.01 -8.85
N SER A 293 -5.10 10.89 -7.86
CA SER A 293 -5.20 10.56 -6.43
C SER A 293 -6.03 11.60 -5.71
N GLY A 294 -6.86 11.17 -4.76
CA GLY A 294 -7.70 12.07 -3.97
C GLY A 294 -8.76 12.77 -4.81
N ASP A 295 -9.11 13.99 -4.43
CA ASP A 295 -10.08 14.82 -5.15
C ASP A 295 -9.47 15.40 -6.43
N ALA A 296 -10.30 15.53 -7.48
CA ALA A 296 -9.96 16.25 -8.69
C ALA A 296 -9.81 17.74 -8.37
N GLU A 297 -8.64 18.29 -8.67
CA GLU A 297 -8.29 19.69 -8.46
C GLU A 297 -7.82 20.32 -9.79
N GLY A 298 -8.15 21.58 -10.01
CA GLY A 298 -7.71 22.31 -11.20
C GLY A 298 -8.25 21.66 -12.49
N THR A 299 -7.35 21.24 -13.38
CA THR A 299 -7.68 20.69 -14.71
C THR A 299 -7.65 19.16 -14.77
N GLU A 300 -7.44 18.47 -13.65
CA GLU A 300 -7.15 17.04 -13.67
C GLU A 300 -8.31 16.20 -14.24
N MET A 301 -9.56 16.65 -14.06
CA MET A 301 -10.74 15.99 -14.61
C MET A 301 -10.79 16.10 -16.13
N GLU A 302 -10.56 17.30 -16.67
CA GLU A 302 -10.52 17.56 -18.11
C GLU A 302 -9.31 16.86 -18.76
N ASP A 303 -8.16 16.84 -18.07
CA ASP A 303 -6.96 16.12 -18.49
C ASP A 303 -7.20 14.62 -18.59
N MET A 304 -7.93 14.05 -17.62
CA MET A 304 -8.37 12.66 -17.64
C MET A 304 -9.28 12.39 -18.85
N ASN A 305 -10.30 13.23 -19.09
CA ASN A 305 -11.24 13.04 -20.19
C ASN A 305 -10.55 13.08 -21.55
N ARG A 306 -9.68 14.08 -21.77
CA ARG A 306 -8.87 14.19 -22.99
C ARG A 306 -7.96 12.98 -23.17
N GLY A 307 -7.34 12.53 -22.08
CA GLY A 307 -6.51 11.33 -22.06
C GLY A 307 -7.29 10.07 -22.43
N PHE A 308 -8.49 9.91 -21.87
CA PHE A 308 -9.36 8.77 -22.11
C PHE A 308 -9.87 8.72 -23.55
N ALA A 309 -10.37 9.84 -24.08
CA ALA A 309 -10.78 9.95 -25.48
C ALA A 309 -9.63 9.62 -26.44
N LYS A 310 -8.42 10.11 -26.16
CA LYS A 310 -7.23 9.79 -26.97
C LYS A 310 -6.89 8.30 -26.95
N MET A 311 -6.94 7.64 -25.79
CA MET A 311 -6.69 6.20 -25.72
C MET A 311 -7.73 5.39 -26.48
N ILE A 312 -9.00 5.81 -26.47
CA ILE A 312 -10.06 5.16 -27.25
C ILE A 312 -9.78 5.31 -28.75
N ALA A 313 -9.36 6.50 -29.20
CA ALA A 313 -8.97 6.71 -30.59
C ALA A 313 -7.72 5.93 -31.00
N GLU A 314 -6.77 5.67 -30.08
CA GLU A 314 -5.60 4.77 -30.31
C GLU A 314 -6.00 3.28 -30.39
N ALA A 315 -7.20 2.93 -29.93
CA ALA A 315 -7.70 1.57 -29.75
C ALA A 315 -8.71 1.12 -30.83
N GLN A 316 -9.17 2.06 -31.65
CA GLN A 316 -10.05 1.86 -32.82
C GLN A 316 -9.21 1.71 -34.09
#